data_AF-A0A929FT68-F1
#
_entry.id   AF-A0A929FT68-F1
#
_cell.length_a   1.000
_cell.length_b   1.000
_cell.length_c   1.000
_cell.angle_alpha   90.00
_cell.angle_beta   90.00
_cell.angle_gamma   90.00
#
_symmetry.space_group_name_H-M   'P 1'
#
loop_
_entity.id
_entity.type
_entity.pdbx_description
1 polymer ?
#
loop_
_entity_poly.entity_id
_entity_poly.type
_entity_poly.pdbx_seq_one_letter_code
_entity_poly.pdbx_strand_id
1 'polypeptide(L)'
;VWNQRGWDYLKKSRSSWQSPRPQNKKGDKLEQEIFKANFPLKVQQLEQKYPEAKIDVWFFDEHRVGLKPRLRKVWSKIGERPRALVQHRYEWLYVYGFVKPQTGETLWDLIPRGNTKWLNQVLSKFCSGCRNFRKKKFC
;
A
#
# COMPACT_ATOMS: atom_id res chain seq x y z
N VAL A 1 -9.94 -37.81 33.05
CA VAL A 1 -10.99 -36.76 32.90
C VAL A 1 -10.41 -35.62 32.09
N TRP A 2 -10.91 -35.40 30.88
CA TRP A 2 -10.36 -34.38 29.96
C TRP A 2 -10.74 -32.97 30.43
N ASN A 3 -9.79 -32.28 31.04
CA ASN A 3 -9.93 -30.89 31.47
C ASN A 3 -9.68 -29.94 30.29
N GLN A 4 -10.75 -29.30 29.80
CA GLN A 4 -10.85 -28.01 29.07
C GLN A 4 -11.81 -28.07 27.86
N ARG A 5 -13.12 -28.07 28.13
CA ARG A 5 -14.21 -27.89 27.12
C ARG A 5 -14.59 -26.42 26.87
N GLY A 6 -13.77 -25.45 27.28
CA GLY A 6 -14.10 -24.01 27.18
C GLY A 6 -14.51 -23.57 25.77
N TRP A 7 -13.92 -24.20 24.75
CA TRP A 7 -14.25 -23.95 23.36
C TRP A 7 -15.64 -24.39 22.91
N ASP A 8 -16.22 -25.42 23.56
CA ASP A 8 -17.58 -25.88 23.27
C ASP A 8 -18.61 -24.82 23.74
N TYR A 9 -18.34 -24.15 24.87
CA TYR A 9 -19.15 -23.05 25.37
C TYR A 9 -19.03 -21.80 24.48
N LEU A 10 -17.82 -21.48 24.00
CA LEU A 10 -17.60 -20.39 23.05
C LEU A 10 -18.30 -20.63 21.70
N LYS A 11 -18.27 -21.86 21.18
CA LYS A 11 -19.04 -22.22 19.98
C LYS A 11 -20.55 -22.11 20.22
N LYS A 12 -21.04 -22.58 21.38
CA LYS A 12 -22.46 -22.47 21.77
C LYS A 12 -22.91 -21.01 21.93
N SER A 13 -22.02 -20.11 22.37
CA SER A 13 -22.28 -18.66 22.44
C SER A 13 -22.08 -17.94 21.08
N ARG A 14 -22.00 -18.69 19.97
CA ARG A 14 -21.78 -18.15 18.61
C ARG A 14 -20.47 -17.37 18.43
N SER A 15 -19.47 -17.65 19.26
CA SER A 15 -18.12 -17.09 19.10
C SER A 15 -17.27 -17.99 18.21
N SER A 16 -16.38 -17.37 17.42
CA SER A 16 -15.47 -18.08 16.52
C SER A 16 -14.02 -17.67 16.76
N TRP A 17 -13.09 -18.58 16.50
CA TRP A 17 -11.67 -18.28 16.60
C TRP A 17 -11.18 -17.56 15.36
N GLN A 18 -10.89 -16.28 15.57
CA GLN A 18 -10.42 -15.39 14.53
C GLN A 18 -8.96 -15.02 14.80
N SER A 19 -8.20 -14.86 13.71
CA SER A 19 -6.90 -14.19 13.78
C SER A 19 -7.13 -12.68 13.69
N PRO A 20 -6.69 -11.87 14.66
CA PRO A 20 -6.86 -10.42 14.60
C PRO A 20 -6.18 -9.83 13.35
N ARG A 21 -6.88 -8.90 12.69
CA ARG A 21 -6.28 -8.13 11.60
C ARG A 21 -5.29 -7.12 12.20
N PRO A 22 -4.02 -7.10 11.77
CA PRO A 22 -3.08 -6.08 12.21
C PRO A 22 -3.59 -4.69 11.86
N GLN A 23 -3.49 -3.76 12.81
CA GLN A 23 -3.80 -2.34 12.61
C GLN A 23 -2.54 -1.52 12.90
N ASN A 24 -2.35 -0.42 12.15
CA ASN A 24 -1.28 0.51 12.43
C ASN A 24 -1.54 1.20 13.78
N LYS A 25 -0.56 1.16 14.69
CA LYS A 25 -0.63 1.80 16.02
C LYS A 25 -0.95 3.30 15.94
N LYS A 26 -0.48 3.97 14.88
CA LYS A 26 -0.71 5.40 14.65
C LYS A 26 -1.96 5.71 13.81
N GLY A 27 -2.75 4.70 13.45
CA GLY A 27 -3.92 4.90 12.61
C GLY A 27 -5.09 5.47 13.41
N ASP A 28 -5.30 6.78 13.34
CA ASP A 28 -6.48 7.44 13.90
C ASP A 28 -7.61 7.44 12.87
N LYS A 29 -8.80 6.99 13.29
CA LYS A 29 -10.00 6.96 12.43
C LYS A 29 -10.59 8.36 12.25
N LEU A 30 -10.55 9.20 13.28
CA LEU A 30 -11.12 10.54 13.23
C LEU A 30 -10.34 11.40 12.24
N GLU A 31 -9.01 11.39 12.31
CA GLU A 31 -8.15 12.11 11.36
C GLU A 31 -8.37 11.65 9.92
N GLN A 32 -8.60 10.35 9.69
CA GLN A 32 -8.91 9.82 8.36
C GLN A 32 -10.25 10.35 7.82
N GLU A 33 -11.29 10.41 8.65
CA GLU A 33 -12.59 10.95 8.23
C GLU A 33 -12.52 12.46 7.99
N ILE A 34 -11.82 13.20 8.86
CA ILE A 34 -11.56 14.63 8.68
C ILE A 34 -10.81 14.88 7.37
N PHE A 35 -9.77 14.09 7.07
CA PHE A 35 -9.03 14.21 5.83
C PHE A 35 -9.93 14.00 4.60
N LYS A 36 -10.77 12.95 4.61
CA LYS A 36 -11.71 12.67 3.50
C LYS A 36 -12.71 13.81 3.31
N ALA A 37 -13.23 14.38 4.39
CA ALA A 37 -14.17 15.50 4.32
C ALA A 37 -13.50 16.80 3.83
N ASN A 38 -12.27 17.08 4.25
CA ASN A 38 -11.54 18.30 3.91
C ASN A 38 -10.90 18.26 2.52
N PHE A 39 -10.63 17.07 1.99
CA PHE A 39 -9.92 16.93 0.72
C PHE A 39 -10.66 17.59 -0.47
N PRO A 40 -11.98 17.38 -0.69
CA PRO A 40 -12.72 18.08 -1.74
C PRO A 40 -12.73 19.59 -1.57
N LEU A 41 -12.87 20.08 -0.33
CA LEU A 41 -12.87 21.52 -0.03
C LEU A 41 -11.53 22.15 -0.43
N LYS A 42 -10.42 21.46 -0.16
CA LYS A 42 -9.08 21.92 -0.56
C LYS A 42 -8.92 21.98 -2.07
N VAL A 43 -9.48 21.02 -2.81
CA VAL A 43 -9.47 21.06 -4.28
C VAL A 43 -10.27 22.24 -4.79
N GLN A 44 -11.48 22.47 -4.26
CA GLN A 44 -12.32 23.62 -4.64
C GLN A 44 -11.65 24.97 -4.36
N GLN A 45 -10.98 25.10 -3.20
CA GLN A 45 -10.22 26.31 -2.87
C GLN A 45 -9.08 26.57 -3.86
N LEU A 46 -8.41 25.51 -4.33
CA LEU A 46 -7.37 25.64 -5.34
C LEU A 46 -7.96 26.03 -6.69
N GLU A 47 -9.11 25.46 -7.08
CA GLU A 47 -9.80 25.79 -8.34
C GLU A 47 -10.24 27.26 -8.36
N GLN A 48 -10.76 27.76 -7.23
CA GLN A 48 -11.11 29.18 -7.07
C GLN A 48 -9.88 30.09 -7.12
N LYS A 49 -8.76 29.66 -6.53
CA LYS A 49 -7.52 30.44 -6.50
C LYS A 49 -6.85 30.53 -7.86
N TYR A 50 -7.01 29.51 -8.70
CA TYR A 50 -6.38 29.42 -10.02
C TYR A 50 -7.44 29.13 -11.11
N PRO A 51 -8.33 30.09 -11.41
CA PRO A 51 -9.46 29.86 -12.31
C PRO A 51 -9.05 29.59 -13.76
N GLU A 52 -7.89 30.09 -14.19
CA GLU A 52 -7.35 29.87 -15.53
C GLU A 52 -6.60 28.53 -15.66
N ALA A 53 -6.31 27.86 -14.55
CA ALA A 53 -5.54 26.62 -14.54
C ALA A 53 -6.47 25.41 -14.36
N LYS A 54 -6.26 24.39 -15.20
CA LYS A 54 -6.90 23.09 -14.98
C LYS A 54 -6.21 22.35 -13.84
N ILE A 55 -6.98 22.01 -12.81
CA ILE A 55 -6.47 21.26 -11.65
C ILE A 55 -6.72 19.77 -11.85
N ASP A 56 -5.64 19.00 -11.85
CA ASP A 56 -5.69 17.54 -11.88
C ASP A 56 -5.21 16.97 -10.54
N VAL A 57 -5.97 16.02 -9.99
CA VAL A 57 -5.61 15.30 -8.77
C VAL A 57 -4.89 14.01 -9.12
N TRP A 58 -3.66 13.88 -8.63
CA TRP A 58 -2.84 12.66 -8.74
C TRP A 58 -2.51 12.13 -7.35
N PHE A 59 -2.61 10.81 -7.20
CA PHE A 59 -2.15 10.09 -6.01
C PHE A 59 -0.83 9.42 -6.32
N PHE A 60 0.11 9.53 -5.39
CA PHE A 60 1.43 8.93 -5.48
C PHE A 60 1.63 7.92 -4.35
N ASP A 61 2.23 6.77 -4.65
CA ASP A 61 2.69 5.83 -3.64
C ASP A 61 3.98 5.13 -4.06
N GLU A 62 4.71 4.62 -3.06
CA GLU A 62 5.95 3.88 -3.19
C GLU A 62 5.76 2.43 -2.74
N HIS A 63 6.12 1.47 -3.61
CA HIS A 63 6.14 0.06 -3.26
C HIS A 63 7.54 -0.55 -3.37
N ARG A 64 7.92 -1.38 -2.39
CA ARG A 64 9.17 -2.14 -2.43
C ARG A 64 8.93 -3.55 -2.97
N VAL A 65 9.64 -3.88 -4.04
CA VAL A 65 9.68 -5.21 -4.64
C VAL A 65 11.03 -5.83 -4.33
N GLY A 66 11.03 -7.03 -3.76
CA GLY A 66 12.27 -7.75 -3.49
C GLY A 66 12.03 -9.15 -2.98
N LEU A 67 13.11 -9.94 -2.94
CA LEU A 67 13.09 -11.32 -2.48
C LEU A 67 13.03 -11.36 -0.96
N LYS A 68 11.82 -11.34 -0.41
CA LYS A 68 11.55 -11.74 0.97
C LYS A 68 11.09 -13.21 0.97
N PRO A 69 11.97 -14.18 1.30
CA PRO A 69 11.56 -15.58 1.32
C PRO A 69 10.42 -15.77 2.31
N ARG A 70 9.32 -16.35 1.84
CA ARG A 70 8.17 -16.67 2.67
C ARG A 70 8.27 -18.13 3.08
N LEU A 71 8.57 -18.39 4.35
CA LEU A 71 8.48 -19.73 4.91
C LEU A 71 7.03 -20.23 4.79
N ARG A 72 6.86 -21.41 4.20
CA ARG A 72 5.57 -22.09 4.10
C ARG A 72 5.44 -23.12 5.20
N LYS A 73 4.20 -23.46 5.57
CA LYS A 73 3.92 -24.57 6.48
C LYS A 73 4.29 -25.87 5.78
N VAL A 74 5.02 -26.74 6.46
CA VAL A 74 5.38 -28.09 6.01
C VAL A 74 4.96 -29.10 7.08
N TRP A 75 4.65 -30.32 6.66
CA TRP A 75 4.40 -31.42 7.58
C TRP A 75 5.74 -32.00 8.06
N SER A 76 5.90 -32.23 9.37
CA SER A 76 7.05 -32.91 9.97
C SER A 76 6.57 -33.92 11.01
N LYS A 77 7.45 -34.85 11.41
CA LYS A 77 7.14 -35.79 12.49
C LYS A 77 6.85 -35.04 13.79
N ILE A 78 5.94 -35.57 14.59
CA ILE A 78 5.58 -35.02 15.90
C ILE A 78 6.84 -35.02 16.78
N GLY A 79 7.19 -33.85 17.34
CA GLY A 79 8.41 -33.63 18.12
C GLY A 79 9.63 -33.17 17.31
N GLU A 80 9.60 -33.27 15.97
CA GLU A 80 10.69 -32.79 15.11
C GLU A 80 10.35 -31.40 14.54
N ARG A 81 11.25 -30.44 14.78
CA ARG A 81 11.14 -29.08 14.20
C ARG A 81 11.99 -28.97 12.93
N PRO A 82 11.39 -28.93 11.73
CA PRO A 82 12.12 -28.85 10.48
C PRO A 82 12.86 -27.51 10.38
N ARG A 83 14.11 -27.54 9.90
CA ARG A 83 14.94 -26.36 9.67
C ARG A 83 14.96 -26.06 8.18
N ALA A 84 14.56 -24.85 7.81
CA ALA A 84 14.71 -24.34 6.45
C ALA A 84 15.86 -23.34 6.41
N LEU A 85 16.77 -23.50 5.45
CA LEU A 85 17.77 -22.47 5.17
C LEU A 85 17.06 -21.29 4.50
N VAL A 86 17.01 -20.16 5.20
CA VAL A 86 16.42 -18.92 4.68
C VAL A 86 17.55 -17.94 4.40
N GLN A 87 17.75 -17.61 3.13
CA GLN A 87 18.65 -16.52 2.75
C GLN A 87 17.83 -15.26 2.50
N HIS A 88 17.77 -14.36 3.48
CA HIS A 88 17.21 -13.03 3.27
C HIS A 88 18.18 -12.19 2.43
N ARG A 89 17.84 -11.90 1.17
CA ARG A 89 18.55 -10.91 0.34
C ARG A 89 17.78 -9.59 0.41
N TYR A 90 18.38 -8.56 0.98
CA TYR A 90 17.78 -7.22 1.12
C TYR A 90 18.07 -6.33 -0.09
N GLU A 91 18.01 -6.92 -1.29
CA GLU A 91 18.05 -6.17 -2.53
C GLU A 91 16.61 -5.79 -2.89
N TRP A 92 16.36 -4.48 -2.91
CA TRP A 92 15.04 -3.92 -3.14
C TRP A 92 15.04 -3.13 -4.43
N LEU A 93 14.08 -3.43 -5.29
CA LEU A 93 13.64 -2.57 -6.37
C LEU A 93 12.42 -1.79 -5.88
N TYR A 94 12.33 -0.52 -6.23
CA TYR A 94 11.24 0.35 -5.83
C TYR A 94 10.35 0.64 -7.04
N VAL A 95 9.04 0.60 -6.83
CA VAL A 95 8.03 1.01 -7.82
C VAL A 95 7.44 2.30 -7.31
N TYR A 96 7.63 3.38 -8.07
CA TYR A 96 7.02 4.67 -7.80
C TYR A 96 5.82 4.80 -8.72
N GLY A 97 4.62 4.90 -8.16
CA GLY A 97 3.37 4.87 -8.91
C GLY A 97 2.58 6.16 -8.74
N PHE A 98 2.05 6.68 -9.84
CA PHE A 98 1.12 7.80 -9.88
C PHE A 98 -0.18 7.34 -10.53
N VAL A 99 -1.31 7.74 -9.94
CA VAL A 99 -2.65 7.43 -10.46
C VAL A 99 -3.50 8.70 -10.48
N LYS A 100 -4.20 8.94 -11.59
CA LYS A 100 -5.23 9.97 -11.72
C LYS A 100 -6.62 9.33 -11.63
N PRO A 101 -7.29 9.36 -10.47
CA PRO A 101 -8.50 8.56 -10.25
C PRO A 101 -9.65 8.90 -11.19
N GLN A 102 -9.76 10.16 -11.61
CA GLN A 102 -10.83 10.62 -12.50
C GLN A 102 -10.76 9.99 -13.90
N THR A 103 -9.57 9.61 -14.34
CA THR A 103 -9.34 9.08 -15.71
C THR A 103 -8.84 7.64 -15.71
N GLY A 104 -8.33 7.15 -14.58
CA GLY A 104 -7.61 5.88 -14.49
C GLY A 104 -6.22 5.92 -15.11
N GLU A 105 -5.71 7.09 -15.51
CA GLU A 105 -4.34 7.21 -16.03
C GLU A 105 -3.33 6.83 -14.94
N THR A 106 -2.35 6.02 -15.32
CA THR A 106 -1.30 5.56 -14.42
C THR A 106 0.07 5.77 -15.04
N LEU A 107 1.02 6.14 -14.19
CA LEU A 107 2.42 6.28 -14.54
C LEU A 107 3.22 5.59 -13.46
N TRP A 108 4.25 4.86 -13.85
CA TRP A 108 5.11 4.22 -12.89
C TRP A 108 6.54 4.16 -13.38
N ASP A 109 7.46 4.19 -12.42
CA ASP A 109 8.89 4.09 -12.65
C ASP A 109 9.49 3.03 -11.72
N LEU A 110 10.41 2.24 -12.27
CA LEU A 110 11.24 1.31 -11.49
C LEU A 110 12.53 2.01 -11.09
N ILE A 111 12.79 2.02 -9.79
CA ILE A 111 13.85 2.81 -9.17
C ILE A 111 14.73 1.88 -8.34
N PRO A 112 16.06 1.97 -8.45
CA PRO A 112 16.95 1.06 -7.75
C PRO A 112 17.05 1.34 -6.24
N ARG A 113 16.72 2.56 -5.78
CA ARG A 113 16.83 2.97 -4.37
C ARG A 113 15.76 4.00 -4.00
N GLY A 114 15.08 3.82 -2.87
CA GLY A 114 14.18 4.83 -2.29
C GLY A 114 14.96 5.92 -1.57
N ASN A 115 15.23 7.04 -2.25
CA ASN A 115 15.81 8.25 -1.64
C ASN A 115 15.32 9.52 -2.35
N THR A 116 15.55 10.67 -1.73
CA THR A 116 15.10 11.98 -2.23
C THR A 116 15.66 12.31 -3.61
N LYS A 117 16.89 11.88 -3.93
CA LYS A 117 17.52 12.12 -5.24
C LYS A 117 16.72 11.45 -6.35
N TRP A 118 16.37 10.18 -6.18
CA TRP A 118 15.56 9.44 -7.15
C TRP A 118 14.13 9.96 -7.22
N LEU A 119 13.52 10.31 -6.08
CA LEU A 119 12.19 10.90 -6.05
C LEU A 119 12.13 12.21 -6.85
N ASN A 120 13.12 13.10 -6.69
CA ASN A 120 13.18 14.34 -7.45
C ASN A 120 13.31 14.11 -8.96
N GLN A 121 14.07 13.09 -9.38
CA GLN A 121 14.18 12.71 -10.79
C GLN A 121 12.84 12.22 -11.34
N VAL A 122 12.14 11.36 -10.59
CA VAL A 122 10.81 10.85 -10.97
C VAL A 122 9.79 11.99 -11.04
N LEU A 123 9.78 12.90 -10.06
CA LEU A 123 8.89 14.07 -10.06
C LEU A 123 9.17 15.01 -11.23
N SER A 124 10.45 15.25 -11.56
CA SER A 124 10.84 16.04 -12.74
C SER A 124 10.34 15.39 -14.03
N LYS A 125 10.52 14.08 -14.17
CA LYS A 125 10.01 13.30 -15.31
C LYS A 125 8.49 13.35 -15.38
N PHE A 126 7.81 13.20 -14.25
CA PHE A 126 6.35 13.29 -14.14
C PHE A 126 5.84 14.67 -14.58
N CYS A 127 6.41 15.76 -14.07
CA CYS A 127 6.04 17.13 -14.45
C CYS A 127 6.25 17.42 -15.94
N SER A 128 7.33 16.90 -16.53
CA SER A 128 7.58 17.01 -17.98
C SER A 128 6.59 16.16 -18.79
N GLY A 129 6.24 14.96 -18.30
CA GLY A 129 5.25 14.09 -18.90
C GLY A 129 3.83 14.67 -18.88
N CYS A 130 3.45 15.35 -17.78
CA CYS A 130 2.16 16.02 -17.59
C CYS A 130 1.81 17.04 -18.67
N ARG A 131 2.80 17.67 -19.31
CA ARG A 131 2.55 18.63 -20.40
C ARG A 131 2.25 17.96 -21.74
N ASN A 132 2.56 16.67 -21.90
CA ASN A 132 2.52 15.95 -23.17
C ASN A 132 1.55 14.74 -23.17
N PHE A 133 0.50 14.76 -22.36
CA PHE A 133 -0.53 13.70 -22.36
C PHE A 133 -1.47 13.76 -23.58
N ARG A 134 -0.91 13.59 -24.78
CA ARG A 134 -1.65 13.02 -25.91
C ARG A 134 -1.36 11.53 -25.96
N LYS A 135 -2.31 10.74 -25.43
CA LYS A 135 -2.47 9.30 -25.67
C LYS A 135 -1.22 8.44 -25.42
N LYS A 136 -0.88 8.20 -24.15
CA LYS A 136 -0.26 6.91 -23.78
C LYS A 136 -1.37 5.98 -23.29
N LYS A 137 -2.12 5.42 -24.24
CA LYS A 137 -2.91 4.20 -23.97
C LYS A 137 -1.90 3.09 -23.68
N PHE A 138 -1.93 2.52 -22.49
CA PHE A 138 -1.26 1.25 -22.22
C PHE A 138 -2.27 0.12 -22.48
N CYS A 139 -1.80 -0.91 -23.18
CA CYS A 139 -2.50 -2.17 -23.48
C CYS A 139 -2.92 -2.92 -22.21
#